data_AF-A0A958JV45-F1
#
_entry.id   AF-A0A958JV45-F1
#
_cell.length_a   1.000
_cell.length_b   1.000
_cell.length_c   1.000
_cell.angle_alpha   90.00
_cell.angle_beta   90.00
_cell.angle_gamma   90.00
#
_symmetry.space_group_name_H-M   'P 1'
#
loop_
_entity.id
_entity.type
_entity.pdbx_description
1 polymer ?
#
loop_
_entity_poly.entity_id
_entity_poly.type
_entity_poly.pdbx_seq_one_letter_code
_entity_poly.pdbx_strand_id
1 'polypeptide(L)'
;MNITIKNCNSIDSADISIEQGKLNVRYGVNGTGKSTIAKCLTLAARSEDIGVLCPFKHKASTEAATKPFIQGAESFSSVLVFNEDYVRQFVFQADEVIANSFNIFVRTPEYEAHLATIETHIKGIKDSFKDSADLNKLITDLQTLSGAFGKSKDGWAASGAWARGPGMGNRVVHIPEGLEDYKLFIQADDNVKWLKWQMEGTTYSSKSDNCPFCTSSIESKKATIQKVRENYDAKAVEHINNVSHVVGELGTYFTEDTRQNISTLTKSAGQISPEEKAYLVDLRRQIDLLLEKCQKLRFLSFSSLKDAGKLSTLLEDLRIKLEFFPSLNSDSARAVIDPINAKIDEVLTDIGSLQGEVGKQKSAIAKSIRNNKVH
;
A
#
# COMPACT_ATOMS: atom_id res chain seq x y z
N MET A 1 -47.70 0.22 -35.14
CA MET A 1 -47.42 -0.78 -34.09
C MET A 1 -48.61 -0.83 -33.15
N ASN A 2 -49.06 -2.01 -32.75
CA ASN A 2 -50.19 -2.16 -31.82
C ASN A 2 -49.70 -2.90 -30.58
N ILE A 3 -50.05 -2.38 -29.42
CA ILE A 3 -49.61 -2.88 -28.12
C ILE A 3 -50.85 -3.23 -27.31
N THR A 4 -50.92 -4.46 -26.85
CA THR A 4 -52.01 -4.94 -26.00
C THR A 4 -51.48 -5.10 -24.58
N ILE A 5 -52.16 -4.50 -23.61
CA ILE A 5 -51.85 -4.58 -22.17
C ILE A 5 -53.07 -5.13 -21.45
N LYS A 6 -52.89 -6.14 -20.60
CA LYS A 6 -53.97 -6.73 -19.79
C LYS A 6 -53.54 -6.93 -18.35
N ASN A 7 -54.48 -6.74 -17.42
CA ASN A 7 -54.32 -6.97 -15.99
C ASN A 7 -53.05 -6.31 -15.41
N CYS A 8 -52.80 -5.04 -15.71
CA CYS A 8 -51.67 -4.28 -15.17
C CYS A 8 -52.17 -3.12 -14.31
N ASN A 9 -51.93 -3.13 -13.00
CA ASN A 9 -52.40 -2.14 -12.02
C ASN A 9 -53.88 -1.76 -12.21
N SER A 10 -54.12 -0.57 -12.78
CA SER A 10 -55.44 0.02 -13.02
C SER A 10 -56.01 -0.30 -14.41
N ILE A 11 -55.33 -1.11 -15.21
CA ILE A 11 -55.69 -1.46 -16.58
C ILE A 11 -56.12 -2.93 -16.62
N ASP A 12 -57.38 -3.15 -16.96
CA ASP A 12 -57.92 -4.50 -17.20
C ASP A 12 -57.58 -4.97 -18.61
N SER A 13 -57.84 -4.14 -19.62
CA SER A 13 -57.43 -4.34 -21.01
C SER A 13 -57.25 -2.97 -21.69
N ALA A 14 -56.19 -2.84 -22.47
CA ALA A 14 -55.93 -1.67 -23.30
C ALA A 14 -55.21 -2.08 -24.60
N ASP A 15 -55.69 -1.54 -25.72
CA ASP A 15 -55.05 -1.66 -27.03
C ASP A 15 -54.58 -0.28 -27.49
N ILE A 16 -53.28 -0.16 -27.73
CA ILE A 16 -52.61 1.12 -27.99
C ILE A 16 -51.90 1.04 -29.34
N SER A 17 -52.29 1.92 -30.27
CA SER A 17 -51.57 2.11 -31.52
C SER A 17 -50.47 3.16 -31.39
N ILE A 18 -49.26 2.82 -31.84
CA ILE A 18 -48.12 3.73 -31.94
C ILE A 18 -47.68 3.80 -33.40
N GLU A 19 -47.65 5.01 -33.94
CA GLU A 19 -47.11 5.30 -35.26
C GLU A 19 -45.61 5.62 -35.15
N GLN A 20 -44.78 4.83 -35.84
CA GLN A 20 -43.34 5.00 -35.80
C GLN A 20 -42.91 6.31 -36.49
N GLY A 21 -41.90 6.98 -35.92
CA GLY A 21 -41.38 8.24 -36.47
C GLY A 21 -42.27 9.47 -36.24
N LYS A 22 -43.35 9.34 -35.45
CA LYS A 22 -44.28 10.42 -35.14
C LYS A 22 -44.39 10.70 -33.65
N LEU A 23 -44.82 11.91 -33.30
CA LEU A 23 -45.24 12.25 -31.95
C LEU A 23 -46.60 11.61 -31.66
N ASN A 24 -46.61 10.64 -30.73
CA ASN A 24 -47.83 9.94 -30.32
C ASN A 24 -48.33 10.56 -29.01
N VAL A 25 -49.40 11.36 -29.06
CA VAL A 25 -49.97 12.02 -27.88
C VAL A 25 -51.19 11.23 -27.39
N ARG A 26 -51.13 10.77 -26.14
CA ARG A 26 -52.26 10.12 -25.45
C ARG A 26 -52.52 10.87 -24.15
N TYR A 27 -53.72 11.40 -23.98
CA TYR A 27 -54.13 12.12 -22.77
C TYR A 27 -55.31 11.42 -22.11
N GLY A 28 -55.48 11.63 -20.82
CA GLY A 28 -56.54 11.03 -20.01
C GLY A 28 -56.54 11.64 -18.62
N VAL A 29 -57.64 11.51 -17.90
CA VAL A 29 -57.77 12.01 -16.53
C VAL A 29 -56.83 11.27 -15.57
N ASN A 30 -56.69 11.77 -14.35
CA ASN A 30 -55.90 11.09 -13.32
C ASN A 30 -56.53 9.73 -12.99
N GLY A 31 -55.68 8.72 -12.77
CA GLY A 31 -56.14 7.34 -12.52
C GLY A 31 -56.42 6.49 -13.75
N THR A 32 -56.42 7.04 -14.98
CA THR A 32 -56.69 6.26 -16.22
C THR A 32 -55.56 5.29 -16.62
N GLY A 33 -54.48 5.18 -15.84
CA GLY A 33 -53.39 4.23 -16.11
C GLY A 33 -52.29 4.73 -17.04
N LYS A 34 -52.20 6.04 -17.32
CA LYS A 34 -51.11 6.63 -18.14
C LYS A 34 -49.71 6.18 -17.68
N SER A 35 -49.44 6.30 -16.38
CA SER A 35 -48.17 5.87 -15.78
C SER A 35 -47.99 4.35 -15.81
N THR A 36 -49.09 3.59 -15.76
CA THR A 36 -49.07 2.13 -15.88
C THR A 36 -48.61 1.70 -17.28
N ILE A 37 -49.11 2.37 -18.34
CA ILE A 37 -48.67 2.11 -19.72
C ILE A 37 -47.16 2.32 -19.84
N ALA A 38 -46.65 3.46 -19.35
CA ALA A 38 -45.21 3.76 -19.39
C ALA A 38 -44.37 2.70 -18.63
N LYS A 39 -44.85 2.25 -17.47
CA LYS A 39 -44.19 1.17 -16.70
C LYS A 39 -44.19 -0.16 -17.46
N CYS A 40 -45.31 -0.55 -18.08
CA CYS A 40 -45.38 -1.81 -18.85
C CYS A 40 -44.38 -1.79 -20.02
N LEU A 41 -44.31 -0.67 -20.76
CA LEU A 41 -43.36 -0.50 -21.85
C LEU A 41 -41.90 -0.55 -21.38
N THR A 42 -41.61 0.07 -20.23
CA THR A 42 -40.26 0.09 -19.67
C THR A 42 -39.80 -1.30 -19.24
N LEU A 43 -40.65 -2.03 -18.52
CA LEU A 43 -40.34 -3.41 -18.10
C LEU A 43 -40.18 -4.34 -19.30
N ALA A 44 -41.04 -4.21 -20.32
CA ALA A 44 -40.93 -4.99 -21.55
C ALA A 44 -39.61 -4.74 -22.29
N ALA A 45 -39.22 -3.46 -22.46
CA ALA A 45 -37.97 -3.11 -23.15
C ALA A 45 -36.72 -3.59 -22.40
N ARG A 46 -36.78 -3.72 -21.06
CA ARG A 46 -35.67 -4.19 -20.23
C ARG A 46 -35.71 -5.70 -19.95
N SER A 47 -36.72 -6.41 -20.45
CA SER A 47 -36.97 -7.82 -20.10
C SER A 47 -37.06 -8.07 -18.59
N GLU A 48 -37.62 -7.10 -17.85
CA GLU A 48 -37.86 -7.19 -16.40
C GLU A 48 -39.24 -7.82 -16.11
N ASP A 49 -39.41 -8.36 -14.90
CA ASP A 49 -40.65 -9.03 -14.49
C ASP A 49 -41.86 -8.08 -14.45
N ILE A 50 -42.82 -8.28 -15.34
CA ILE A 50 -44.08 -7.52 -15.37
C ILE A 50 -45.04 -7.89 -14.24
N GLY A 51 -44.79 -9.00 -13.53
CA GLY A 51 -45.56 -9.45 -12.37
C GLY A 51 -45.66 -8.41 -11.26
N VAL A 52 -44.69 -7.50 -11.16
CA VAL A 52 -44.72 -6.35 -10.23
C VAL A 52 -45.92 -5.41 -10.43
N LEU A 53 -46.55 -5.47 -11.61
CA LEU A 53 -47.74 -4.68 -11.94
C LEU A 53 -49.05 -5.43 -11.69
N CYS A 54 -49.04 -6.55 -10.96
CA CYS A 54 -50.25 -7.32 -10.64
C CYS A 54 -51.31 -6.46 -9.91
N PRO A 55 -52.53 -6.31 -10.47
CA PRO A 55 -53.64 -5.63 -9.83
C PRO A 55 -53.97 -6.27 -8.48
N PHE A 56 -54.38 -5.46 -7.51
CA PHE A 56 -54.72 -5.93 -6.18
C PHE A 56 -55.80 -7.02 -6.20
N LYS A 57 -56.82 -6.87 -7.05
CA LYS A 57 -57.92 -7.82 -7.24
C LYS A 57 -57.49 -9.22 -7.73
N HIS A 58 -56.28 -9.36 -8.25
CA HIS A 58 -55.76 -10.63 -8.78
C HIS A 58 -54.60 -11.20 -7.96
N LYS A 59 -54.19 -10.55 -6.84
CA LYS A 59 -53.06 -11.02 -6.02
C LYS A 59 -53.23 -12.42 -5.41
N ALA A 60 -54.46 -12.83 -5.12
CA ALA A 60 -54.78 -14.15 -4.57
C ALA A 60 -55.15 -15.20 -5.64
N SER A 61 -55.22 -14.79 -6.91
CA SER A 61 -55.59 -15.67 -8.03
C SER A 61 -54.38 -16.44 -8.53
N THR A 62 -54.56 -17.75 -8.75
CA THR A 62 -53.56 -18.61 -9.39
C THR A 62 -53.81 -18.78 -10.89
N GLU A 63 -54.90 -18.22 -11.42
CA GLU A 63 -55.28 -18.34 -12.82
C GLU A 63 -54.33 -17.55 -13.73
N ALA A 64 -53.74 -18.22 -14.72
CA ALA A 64 -52.83 -17.61 -15.69
C ALA A 64 -53.47 -16.42 -16.44
N ALA A 65 -54.78 -16.47 -16.72
CA ALA A 65 -55.51 -15.41 -17.41
C ALA A 65 -55.62 -14.09 -16.61
N THR A 66 -55.35 -14.12 -15.31
CA THR A 66 -55.41 -12.96 -14.42
C THR A 66 -54.05 -12.30 -14.18
N LYS A 67 -52.98 -12.88 -14.74
CA LYS A 67 -51.62 -12.32 -14.64
C LYS A 67 -51.45 -11.11 -15.57
N PRO A 68 -50.57 -10.16 -15.19
CA PRO A 68 -50.16 -9.06 -16.07
C PRO A 68 -49.62 -9.57 -17.40
N PHE A 69 -50.02 -8.91 -18.48
CA PHE A 69 -49.63 -9.30 -19.83
C PHE A 69 -49.42 -8.06 -20.70
N ILE A 70 -48.36 -8.09 -21.50
CA ILE A 70 -48.10 -7.12 -22.57
C ILE A 70 -47.65 -7.85 -23.83
N GLN A 71 -48.11 -7.39 -24.98
CA GLN A 71 -47.75 -7.89 -26.30
C GLN A 71 -47.57 -6.74 -27.28
N GLY A 72 -46.66 -6.87 -28.25
CA GLY A 72 -46.42 -5.86 -29.28
C GLY A 72 -45.40 -4.79 -28.89
N ALA A 73 -44.75 -4.93 -27.73
CA ALA A 73 -43.70 -4.04 -27.23
C ALA A 73 -42.28 -4.60 -27.46
N GLU A 74 -42.13 -5.72 -28.16
CA GLU A 74 -40.85 -6.43 -28.35
C GLU A 74 -39.85 -5.62 -29.21
N SER A 75 -40.34 -4.67 -30.00
CA SER A 75 -39.52 -3.81 -30.86
C SER A 75 -38.84 -2.65 -30.12
N PHE A 76 -39.15 -2.41 -28.84
CA PHE A 76 -38.49 -1.36 -28.08
C PHE A 76 -37.19 -1.87 -27.46
N SER A 77 -36.04 -1.38 -27.94
CA SER A 77 -34.73 -1.66 -27.35
C SER A 77 -34.44 -0.84 -26.09
N SER A 78 -35.07 0.33 -25.96
CA SER A 78 -34.90 1.23 -24.81
C SER A 78 -36.10 2.16 -24.67
N VAL A 79 -36.56 2.36 -23.44
CA VAL A 79 -37.63 3.33 -23.10
C VAL A 79 -37.10 4.29 -22.05
N LEU A 80 -37.21 5.59 -22.32
CA LEU A 80 -36.88 6.66 -21.37
C LEU A 80 -38.18 7.30 -20.87
N VAL A 81 -38.34 7.36 -19.56
CA VAL A 81 -39.53 7.92 -18.91
C VAL A 81 -39.15 9.22 -18.23
N PHE A 82 -39.71 10.32 -18.71
CA PHE A 82 -39.55 11.64 -18.08
C PHE A 82 -40.69 11.88 -17.08
N ASN A 83 -40.47 11.52 -15.82
CA ASN A 83 -41.42 11.69 -14.72
C ASN A 83 -40.76 12.38 -13.50
N GLU A 84 -41.51 12.54 -12.40
CA GLU A 84 -40.96 13.12 -11.17
C GLU A 84 -39.76 12.36 -10.62
N ASP A 85 -39.74 11.02 -10.73
CA ASP A 85 -38.62 10.21 -10.25
C ASP A 85 -37.33 10.54 -11.03
N TYR A 86 -37.44 10.70 -12.36
CA TYR A 86 -36.33 11.18 -13.19
C TYR A 86 -35.86 12.55 -12.74
N VAL A 87 -36.78 13.52 -12.56
CA VAL A 87 -36.43 14.88 -12.13
C VAL A 87 -35.74 14.88 -10.75
N ARG A 88 -36.20 14.08 -9.80
CA ARG A 88 -35.60 13.97 -8.46
C ARG A 88 -34.15 13.45 -8.49
N GLN A 89 -33.78 12.63 -9.47
CA GLN A 89 -32.40 12.15 -9.62
C GLN A 89 -31.42 13.27 -10.00
N PHE A 90 -31.89 14.38 -10.59
CA PHE A 90 -31.03 15.47 -11.07
C PHE A 90 -31.22 16.80 -10.33
N VAL A 91 -32.34 17.03 -9.62
CA VAL A 91 -32.64 18.36 -9.06
C VAL A 91 -32.30 18.49 -7.56
N PHE A 92 -32.12 17.39 -6.82
CA PHE A 92 -31.93 17.42 -5.35
C PHE A 92 -30.82 16.47 -4.85
N GLN A 93 -29.59 16.65 -5.31
CA GLN A 93 -28.43 15.98 -4.70
C GLN A 93 -27.67 16.97 -3.81
N ALA A 94 -27.24 16.49 -2.62
CA ALA A 94 -26.68 17.33 -1.56
C ALA A 94 -25.35 18.00 -1.94
N ASP A 95 -24.55 17.33 -2.78
CA ASP A 95 -23.16 17.71 -3.05
C ASP A 95 -22.85 17.92 -4.55
N GLU A 96 -23.74 17.52 -5.47
CA GLU A 96 -23.56 17.65 -6.92
C GLU A 96 -24.87 18.11 -7.59
N VAL A 97 -24.83 19.00 -8.58
CA VAL A 97 -26.04 19.35 -9.37
C VAL A 97 -26.43 18.21 -10.30
N ILE A 98 -25.46 17.40 -10.75
CA ILE A 98 -25.67 16.22 -11.58
C ILE A 98 -24.72 15.15 -11.06
N ALA A 99 -25.26 14.00 -10.60
CA ALA A 99 -24.44 12.85 -10.24
C ALA A 99 -23.48 12.51 -11.37
N ASN A 100 -22.22 12.28 -11.02
CA ASN A 100 -21.20 11.82 -11.97
C ASN A 100 -20.82 12.89 -13.02
N SER A 101 -20.99 14.17 -12.67
CA SER A 101 -20.69 15.34 -13.50
C SER A 101 -19.28 15.31 -14.13
N PHE A 102 -18.27 14.79 -13.44
CA PHE A 102 -16.93 14.62 -14.01
C PHE A 102 -16.93 13.68 -15.23
N ASN A 103 -17.59 12.52 -15.12
CA ASN A 103 -17.65 11.56 -16.22
C ASN A 103 -18.50 12.07 -17.39
N ILE A 104 -19.49 12.93 -17.11
CA ILE A 104 -20.39 13.50 -18.12
C ILE A 104 -19.73 14.67 -18.85
N PHE A 105 -19.10 15.57 -18.11
CA PHE A 105 -18.63 16.87 -18.64
C PHE A 105 -17.13 16.97 -18.83
N VAL A 106 -16.32 16.08 -18.26
CA VAL A 106 -14.84 16.22 -18.29
C VAL A 106 -14.17 14.99 -18.88
N ARG A 107 -14.63 13.78 -18.59
CA ARG A 107 -14.06 12.52 -19.09
C ARG A 107 -14.50 12.22 -20.53
N THR A 108 -14.09 13.07 -21.45
CA THR A 108 -14.31 12.86 -22.89
C THR A 108 -13.38 11.77 -23.45
N PRO A 109 -13.66 11.20 -24.64
CA PRO A 109 -12.70 10.30 -25.32
C PRO A 109 -11.33 10.95 -25.56
N GLU A 110 -11.31 12.27 -25.81
CA GLU A 110 -10.08 13.06 -25.96
C GLU A 110 -9.30 13.14 -24.64
N TYR A 111 -10.01 13.31 -23.50
CA TYR A 111 -9.40 13.25 -22.17
C TYR A 111 -8.76 11.87 -21.89
N GLU A 112 -9.47 10.78 -22.22
CA GLU A 112 -8.94 9.42 -22.03
C GLU A 112 -7.74 9.15 -22.94
N ALA A 113 -7.76 9.61 -24.19
CA ALA A 113 -6.64 9.47 -25.10
C ALA A 113 -5.38 10.18 -24.58
N HIS A 114 -5.49 11.42 -24.08
CA HIS A 114 -4.36 12.11 -23.46
C HIS A 114 -3.89 11.41 -22.18
N LEU A 115 -4.81 10.92 -21.34
CA LEU A 115 -4.45 10.15 -20.15
C LEU A 115 -3.66 8.89 -20.52
N ALA A 116 -4.09 8.13 -21.54
CA ALA A 116 -3.43 6.92 -22.00
C ALA A 116 -2.03 7.21 -22.57
N THR A 117 -1.85 8.31 -23.31
CA THR A 117 -0.53 8.74 -23.80
C THR A 117 0.40 9.08 -22.64
N ILE A 118 -0.07 9.86 -21.66
CA ILE A 118 0.70 10.21 -20.47
C ILE A 118 1.06 8.95 -19.67
N GLU A 119 0.12 8.03 -19.48
CA GLU A 119 0.37 6.74 -18.83
C GLU A 119 1.41 5.93 -19.59
N THR A 120 1.39 5.92 -20.93
CA THR A 120 2.40 5.21 -21.75
C THR A 120 3.80 5.77 -21.54
N HIS A 121 3.96 7.10 -21.53
CA HIS A 121 5.26 7.75 -21.27
C HIS A 121 5.76 7.49 -19.85
N ILE A 122 4.87 7.45 -18.85
CA ILE A 122 5.24 7.21 -17.44
C ILE A 122 5.37 5.71 -17.14
N LYS A 123 4.77 4.83 -17.94
CA LYS A 123 4.79 3.38 -17.73
C LYS A 123 6.21 2.83 -17.73
N GLY A 124 7.07 3.28 -18.65
CA GLY A 124 8.48 2.89 -18.67
C GLY A 124 9.22 3.21 -17.36
N ILE A 125 8.85 4.32 -16.71
CA ILE A 125 9.37 4.77 -15.41
C ILE A 125 8.83 3.91 -14.28
N LYS A 126 7.51 3.72 -14.28
CA LYS A 126 6.80 2.97 -13.25
C LYS A 126 7.24 1.51 -13.23
N ASP A 127 7.28 0.87 -14.39
CA ASP A 127 7.71 -0.53 -14.53
C ASP A 127 9.20 -0.65 -14.17
N SER A 128 10.01 0.36 -14.50
CA SER A 128 11.42 0.42 -14.16
C SER A 128 11.73 0.46 -12.66
N PHE A 129 10.86 1.04 -11.83
CA PHE A 129 11.10 1.20 -10.39
C PHE A 129 10.24 0.27 -9.54
N LYS A 130 8.96 0.10 -9.88
CA LYS A 130 8.04 -0.75 -9.12
C LYS A 130 8.47 -2.21 -9.14
N ASP A 131 8.87 -2.69 -10.31
CA ASP A 131 9.21 -4.11 -10.53
C ASP A 131 10.72 -4.37 -10.48
N SER A 132 11.52 -3.35 -10.10
CA SER A 132 12.95 -3.52 -9.86
C SER A 132 13.17 -4.40 -8.64
N ALA A 133 13.62 -5.64 -8.87
CA ALA A 133 13.99 -6.57 -7.81
C ALA A 133 15.09 -5.98 -6.92
N ASP A 134 16.07 -5.30 -7.52
CA ASP A 134 17.20 -4.70 -6.81
C ASP A 134 16.77 -3.53 -5.91
N LEU A 135 15.88 -2.65 -6.40
CA LEU A 135 15.33 -1.56 -5.58
C LEU A 135 14.48 -2.11 -4.44
N ASN A 136 13.64 -3.10 -4.70
CA ASN A 136 12.81 -3.72 -3.67
C ASN A 136 13.67 -4.42 -2.61
N LYS A 137 14.71 -5.13 -3.02
CA LYS A 137 15.69 -5.73 -2.10
C LYS A 137 16.39 -4.65 -1.28
N LEU A 138 16.89 -3.58 -1.90
CA LEU A 138 17.52 -2.46 -1.19
C LEU A 138 16.56 -1.83 -0.16
N ILE A 139 15.28 -1.65 -0.50
CA ILE A 139 14.27 -1.15 0.44
C ILE A 139 14.12 -2.09 1.64
N THR A 140 14.01 -3.41 1.42
CA THR A 140 13.90 -4.41 2.48
C THR A 140 15.15 -4.45 3.36
N ASP A 141 16.33 -4.35 2.76
CA ASP A 141 17.60 -4.36 3.46
C ASP A 141 17.77 -3.10 4.32
N LEU A 142 17.46 -1.91 3.76
CA LEU A 142 17.47 -0.66 4.52
C LEU A 142 16.43 -0.63 5.64
N GLN A 143 15.26 -1.24 5.45
CA GLN A 143 14.26 -1.42 6.52
C GLN A 143 14.78 -2.30 7.65
N THR A 144 15.49 -3.38 7.32
CA THR A 144 16.11 -4.30 8.28
C THR A 144 17.21 -3.58 9.07
N LEU A 145 18.09 -2.84 8.37
CA LEU A 145 19.12 -2.01 8.97
C LEU A 145 18.55 -0.95 9.92
N SER A 146 17.56 -0.17 9.47
CA SER A 146 16.87 0.83 10.30
C SER A 146 16.19 0.19 11.52
N GLY A 147 15.55 -0.96 11.31
CA GLY A 147 14.87 -1.72 12.36
C GLY A 147 15.78 -2.13 13.51
N ALA A 148 17.05 -2.44 13.24
CA ALA A 148 18.03 -2.81 14.27
C ALA A 148 18.28 -1.69 15.31
N PHE A 149 18.07 -0.42 14.95
CA PHE A 149 18.16 0.72 15.86
C PHE A 149 16.91 0.90 16.74
N GLY A 150 15.82 0.18 16.47
CA GLY A 150 14.55 0.27 17.19
C GLY A 150 13.78 1.56 16.89
N LYS A 151 12.55 1.71 17.41
CA LYS A 151 11.71 2.91 17.17
C LYS A 151 12.05 4.02 18.16
N SER A 152 12.46 5.19 17.68
CA SER A 152 12.75 6.38 18.49
C SER A 152 12.60 7.66 17.66
N LYS A 153 12.26 8.79 18.32
CA LYS A 153 12.24 10.11 17.68
C LYS A 153 13.66 10.67 17.48
N ASP A 154 14.58 10.38 18.40
CA ASP A 154 15.94 10.91 18.41
C ASP A 154 16.95 9.96 17.74
N GLY A 155 16.47 8.98 16.99
CA GLY A 155 17.30 7.97 16.32
C GLY A 155 17.90 6.89 17.24
N TRP A 156 17.87 7.08 18.57
CA TRP A 156 18.34 6.10 19.55
C TRP A 156 17.21 5.55 20.42
N ALA A 157 16.96 4.24 20.38
CA ALA A 157 15.99 3.59 21.26
C ALA A 157 16.72 2.89 22.42
N ALA A 158 16.46 3.30 23.67
CA ALA A 158 17.05 2.66 24.86
C ALA A 158 16.66 1.19 25.01
N SER A 159 15.52 0.79 24.45
CA SER A 159 15.04 -0.60 24.37
C SER A 159 15.45 -1.31 23.07
N GLY A 160 16.14 -0.62 22.14
CA GLY A 160 16.57 -1.17 20.86
C GLY A 160 17.77 -2.12 20.99
N ALA A 161 18.01 -2.90 19.92
CA ALA A 161 19.06 -3.93 19.93
C ALA A 161 20.46 -3.35 20.11
N TRP A 162 20.75 -2.20 19.48
CA TRP A 162 22.00 -1.47 19.70
C TRP A 162 22.21 -1.08 21.17
N ALA A 163 21.20 -0.50 21.83
CA ALA A 163 21.33 -0.04 23.21
C ALA A 163 21.39 -1.17 24.24
N ARG A 164 20.65 -2.26 24.02
CA ARG A 164 20.54 -3.40 24.95
C ARG A 164 21.52 -4.54 24.68
N GLY A 165 22.13 -4.55 23.50
CA GLY A 165 23.18 -5.48 23.11
C GLY A 165 24.56 -4.79 23.15
N PRO A 166 25.14 -4.41 21.99
CA PRO A 166 26.48 -3.81 21.93
C PRO A 166 26.68 -2.59 22.85
N GLY A 167 25.64 -1.79 23.07
CA GLY A 167 25.66 -0.62 23.96
C GLY A 167 25.96 -0.90 25.42
N MET A 168 25.84 -2.16 25.86
CA MET A 168 26.19 -2.59 27.21
C MET A 168 27.54 -3.33 27.28
N GLY A 169 28.26 -3.43 26.15
CA GLY A 169 29.48 -4.21 26.00
C GLY A 169 29.24 -5.62 25.48
N ASN A 170 30.04 -6.06 24.52
CA ASN A 170 29.95 -7.35 23.89
C ASN A 170 30.68 -8.43 24.71
N ARG A 171 29.94 -9.05 25.64
CA ARG A 171 30.43 -10.16 26.47
C ARG A 171 30.50 -11.51 25.75
N VAL A 172 30.06 -11.59 24.50
CA VAL A 172 30.22 -12.79 23.66
C VAL A 172 31.65 -12.84 23.12
N VAL A 173 32.17 -11.69 22.69
CA VAL A 173 33.57 -11.54 22.25
C VAL A 173 34.49 -11.43 23.47
N HIS A 174 34.13 -10.59 24.44
CA HIS A 174 34.91 -10.35 25.66
C HIS A 174 34.34 -11.13 26.84
N ILE A 175 34.67 -12.42 26.89
CA ILE A 175 34.23 -13.31 27.98
C ILE A 175 34.79 -12.79 29.31
N PRO A 176 33.94 -12.60 30.35
CA PRO A 176 34.39 -12.18 31.67
C PRO A 176 35.37 -13.18 32.28
N GLU A 177 36.34 -12.66 33.04
CA GLU A 177 37.36 -13.47 33.72
C GLU A 177 36.72 -14.58 34.57
N GLY A 178 37.25 -15.80 34.48
CA GLY A 178 36.75 -16.96 35.21
C GLY A 178 35.55 -17.65 34.58
N LEU A 179 35.16 -17.28 33.35
CA LEU A 179 34.12 -17.96 32.56
C LEU A 179 34.67 -18.57 31.25
N GLU A 180 35.99 -18.68 31.12
CA GLU A 180 36.69 -19.14 29.91
C GLU A 180 36.29 -20.57 29.52
N ASP A 181 36.02 -21.43 30.50
CA ASP A 181 35.55 -22.82 30.29
C ASP A 181 34.22 -22.88 29.52
N TYR A 182 33.41 -21.81 29.57
CA TYR A 182 32.14 -21.72 28.85
C TYR A 182 32.27 -21.13 27.45
N LYS A 183 33.48 -20.79 26.99
CA LYS A 183 33.72 -20.10 25.71
C LYS A 183 33.03 -20.75 24.53
N LEU A 184 33.14 -22.07 24.40
CA LEU A 184 32.53 -22.81 23.29
C LEU A 184 31.00 -22.68 23.26
N PHE A 185 30.36 -22.53 24.42
CA PHE A 185 28.91 -22.37 24.51
C PHE A 185 28.47 -20.91 24.36
N ILE A 186 29.25 -19.97 24.90
CA ILE A 186 28.97 -18.53 24.81
C ILE A 186 29.10 -18.04 23.36
N GLN A 187 30.05 -18.60 22.60
CA GLN A 187 30.33 -18.21 21.21
C GLN A 187 29.67 -19.11 20.16
N ALA A 188 28.88 -20.11 20.57
CA ALA A 188 28.13 -20.95 19.65
C ALA A 188 26.95 -20.20 19.01
N ASP A 189 26.51 -20.66 17.84
CA ASP A 189 25.35 -20.09 17.13
C ASP A 189 24.04 -20.19 17.93
N ASP A 190 23.94 -21.19 18.81
CA ASP A 190 22.80 -21.43 19.69
C ASP A 190 23.02 -20.89 21.13
N ASN A 191 23.99 -20.00 21.33
CA ASN A 191 24.34 -19.43 22.64
C ASN A 191 23.15 -18.86 23.42
N VAL A 192 22.15 -18.27 22.75
CA VAL A 192 20.93 -17.76 23.39
C VAL A 192 20.11 -18.90 24.01
N LYS A 193 19.98 -20.03 23.30
CA LYS A 193 19.28 -21.21 23.81
C LYS A 193 20.04 -21.80 24.99
N TRP A 194 21.35 -21.92 24.85
CA TRP A 194 22.21 -22.40 25.94
C TRP A 194 22.13 -21.50 27.17
N LEU A 195 22.18 -20.17 27.02
CA LEU A 195 22.05 -19.23 28.14
C LEU A 195 20.70 -19.35 28.84
N LYS A 196 19.58 -19.44 28.10
CA LYS A 196 18.25 -19.67 28.71
C LYS A 196 18.23 -20.96 29.52
N TRP A 197 18.73 -22.03 28.94
CA TRP A 197 18.89 -23.31 29.63
C TRP A 197 19.78 -23.22 30.86
N GLN A 198 20.89 -22.49 30.79
CA GLN A 198 21.81 -22.29 31.92
C GLN A 198 21.11 -21.53 33.06
N MET A 199 20.35 -20.47 32.74
CA MET A 199 19.60 -19.71 33.75
C MET A 199 18.55 -20.58 34.45
N GLU A 200 17.77 -21.35 33.69
CA GLU A 200 16.80 -22.29 34.24
C GLU A 200 17.49 -23.42 35.04
N GLY A 201 18.59 -23.95 34.51
CA GLY A 201 19.42 -24.99 35.09
C GLY A 201 19.98 -24.60 36.46
N THR A 202 20.41 -23.35 36.64
CA THR A 202 20.92 -22.86 37.93
C THR A 202 19.91 -22.97 39.07
N THR A 203 18.60 -23.02 38.78
CA THR A 203 17.55 -23.20 39.80
C THR A 203 17.57 -24.60 40.43
N TYR A 204 18.21 -25.58 39.79
CA TYR A 204 18.39 -26.93 40.32
C TYR A 204 19.65 -27.05 41.18
N SER A 205 20.67 -26.21 40.93
CA SER A 205 21.93 -26.18 41.71
C SER A 205 21.74 -25.76 43.17
N SER A 206 20.60 -25.13 43.52
CA SER A 206 20.24 -24.83 44.90
C SER A 206 19.65 -26.03 45.66
N LYS A 207 19.25 -27.09 44.95
CA LYS A 207 18.59 -28.28 45.52
C LYS A 207 19.55 -29.43 45.80
N SER A 208 20.74 -29.41 45.20
CA SER A 208 21.76 -30.47 45.35
C SER A 208 23.16 -29.93 45.04
N ASP A 209 24.20 -30.59 45.56
CA ASP A 209 25.59 -30.40 45.14
C ASP A 209 25.96 -31.25 43.92
N ASN A 210 25.02 -32.02 43.36
CA ASN A 210 25.23 -32.85 42.18
C ASN A 210 24.65 -32.21 40.92
N CYS A 211 25.33 -32.43 39.79
CA CYS A 211 24.88 -32.02 38.47
C CYS A 211 23.54 -32.67 38.12
N PRO A 212 22.52 -31.92 37.68
CA PRO A 212 21.22 -32.48 37.31
C PRO A 212 21.24 -33.36 36.06
N PHE A 213 22.35 -33.38 35.29
CA PHE A 213 22.49 -34.17 34.07
C PHE A 213 23.29 -35.47 34.27
N CYS A 214 24.44 -35.38 34.95
CA CYS A 214 25.35 -36.52 35.10
C CYS A 214 25.53 -36.99 36.54
N THR A 215 24.88 -36.35 37.52
CA THR A 215 24.93 -36.67 38.96
C THR A 215 26.30 -36.52 39.65
N SER A 216 27.35 -36.13 38.92
CA SER A 216 28.65 -35.79 39.51
C SER A 216 28.59 -34.53 40.37
N SER A 217 29.43 -34.44 41.41
CA SER A 217 29.51 -33.25 42.26
C SER A 217 29.91 -32.01 41.45
N ILE A 218 29.22 -30.89 41.72
CA ILE A 218 29.47 -29.55 41.17
C ILE A 218 29.87 -28.55 42.25
N GLU A 219 30.12 -28.99 43.49
CA GLU A 219 30.38 -28.12 44.65
C GLU A 219 31.46 -27.06 44.37
N SER A 220 32.61 -27.49 43.82
CA SER A 220 33.71 -26.58 43.45
C SER A 220 33.42 -25.67 42.25
N LYS A 221 32.35 -25.96 41.48
CA LYS A 221 31.95 -25.24 40.26
C LYS A 221 30.72 -24.35 40.47
N LYS A 222 30.05 -24.42 41.63
CA LYS A 222 28.82 -23.66 41.91
C LYS A 222 29.02 -22.16 41.75
N ALA A 223 30.15 -21.63 42.24
CA ALA A 223 30.49 -20.22 42.10
C ALA A 223 30.61 -19.81 40.62
N THR A 224 31.30 -20.61 39.80
CA THR A 224 31.46 -20.38 38.36
C THR A 224 30.11 -20.45 37.62
N ILE A 225 29.26 -21.43 37.95
CA ILE A 225 27.91 -21.57 37.38
C ILE A 225 27.07 -20.32 37.69
N GLN A 226 27.11 -19.84 38.93
CA GLN A 226 26.38 -18.64 39.35
C GLN A 226 26.93 -17.37 38.68
N LYS A 227 28.25 -17.29 38.48
CA LYS A 227 28.91 -16.17 37.81
C LYS A 227 28.43 -16.00 36.36
N VAL A 228 28.04 -17.06 35.66
CA VAL A 228 27.40 -16.96 34.33
C VAL A 228 26.10 -16.17 34.42
N ARG A 229 25.26 -16.46 35.43
CA ARG A 229 23.97 -15.78 35.65
C ARG A 229 24.13 -14.31 36.03
N GLU A 230 25.18 -13.98 36.76
CA GLU A 230 25.47 -12.59 37.16
C GLU A 230 25.98 -11.75 35.98
N ASN A 231 26.63 -12.38 34.99
CA ASN A 231 27.29 -11.68 33.90
C ASN A 231 26.57 -11.74 32.56
N TYR A 232 25.60 -12.63 32.36
CA TYR A 232 24.90 -12.78 31.10
C TYR A 232 23.39 -12.63 31.25
N ASP A 233 22.79 -11.93 30.28
CA ASP A 233 21.36 -11.89 30.04
C ASP A 233 21.10 -12.44 28.63
N ALA A 234 20.25 -13.46 28.51
CA ALA A 234 20.01 -14.13 27.23
C ALA A 234 19.45 -13.18 26.17
N LYS A 235 18.66 -12.18 26.60
CA LYS A 235 18.08 -11.18 25.69
C LYS A 235 19.12 -10.16 25.23
N ALA A 236 20.05 -9.75 26.08
CA ALA A 236 21.19 -8.93 25.67
C ALA A 236 22.06 -9.63 24.62
N VAL A 237 22.33 -10.93 24.80
CA VAL A 237 23.09 -11.74 23.81
C VAL A 237 22.31 -11.91 22.50
N GLU A 238 21.00 -12.12 22.57
CA GLU A 238 20.13 -12.12 21.39
C GLU A 238 20.22 -10.80 20.61
N HIS A 239 20.27 -9.65 21.30
CA HIS A 239 20.47 -8.36 20.66
C HIS A 239 21.86 -8.22 20.01
N ILE A 240 22.93 -8.69 20.66
CA ILE A 240 24.29 -8.70 20.10
C ILE A 240 24.32 -9.53 18.81
N ASN A 241 23.77 -10.75 18.85
CA ASN A 241 23.73 -11.64 17.69
C ASN A 241 22.92 -11.01 16.54
N ASN A 242 21.76 -10.42 16.83
CA ASN A 242 20.93 -9.77 15.82
C ASN A 242 21.66 -8.59 15.14
N VAL A 243 22.28 -7.69 15.91
CA VAL A 243 23.06 -6.59 15.32
C VAL A 243 24.22 -7.13 14.49
N SER A 244 24.95 -8.12 15.00
CA SER A 244 26.09 -8.71 14.28
C SER A 244 25.67 -9.38 12.98
N HIS A 245 24.53 -10.08 12.98
CA HIS A 245 23.95 -10.70 11.80
C HIS A 245 23.53 -9.66 10.76
N VAL A 246 22.73 -8.67 11.16
CA VAL A 246 22.25 -7.60 10.28
C VAL A 246 23.42 -6.83 9.66
N VAL A 247 24.45 -6.50 10.45
CA VAL A 247 25.66 -5.83 9.95
C VAL A 247 26.48 -6.76 9.05
N GLY A 248 26.57 -8.05 9.37
CA GLY A 248 27.30 -9.03 8.56
C GLY A 248 26.68 -9.24 7.18
N GLU A 249 25.35 -9.37 7.11
CA GLU A 249 24.62 -9.58 5.86
C GLU A 249 24.51 -8.31 5.02
N LEU A 250 24.22 -7.17 5.65
CA LEU A 250 23.86 -5.94 4.95
C LEU A 250 24.95 -4.86 5.00
N GLY A 251 26.09 -5.17 5.61
CA GLY A 251 27.24 -4.27 5.71
C GLY A 251 27.92 -3.99 4.37
N THR A 252 27.56 -4.70 3.30
CA THR A 252 28.01 -4.43 1.93
C THR A 252 27.55 -3.06 1.43
N TYR A 253 26.41 -2.57 1.92
CA TYR A 253 25.93 -1.22 1.62
C TYR A 253 26.73 -0.11 2.30
N PHE A 254 27.51 -0.43 3.33
CA PHE A 254 28.37 0.55 4.00
C PHE A 254 29.69 0.73 3.26
N THR A 255 30.22 1.96 3.32
CA THR A 255 31.63 2.22 2.98
C THR A 255 32.56 1.42 3.89
N GLU A 256 33.78 1.17 3.42
CA GLU A 256 34.75 0.36 4.18
C GLU A 256 35.01 0.95 5.57
N ASP A 257 35.23 2.27 5.67
CA ASP A 257 35.40 2.97 6.95
C ASP A 257 34.18 2.78 7.88
N THR A 258 32.96 2.89 7.33
CA THR A 258 31.74 2.69 8.10
C THR A 258 31.63 1.25 8.59
N ARG A 259 31.97 0.28 7.74
CA ARG A 259 31.96 -1.15 8.12
C ARG A 259 32.97 -1.43 9.23
N GLN A 260 34.16 -0.84 9.16
CA GLN A 260 35.19 -0.99 10.19
C GLN A 260 34.76 -0.37 11.53
N ASN A 261 34.19 0.85 11.50
CA ASN A 261 33.66 1.50 12.69
C ASN A 261 32.54 0.67 13.32
N ILE A 262 31.56 0.23 12.52
CA ILE A 262 30.45 -0.58 13.01
C ILE A 262 30.92 -1.95 13.53
N SER A 263 31.88 -2.61 12.86
CA SER A 263 32.50 -3.84 13.35
C SER A 263 33.18 -3.63 14.71
N THR A 264 33.88 -2.51 14.87
CA THR A 264 34.55 -2.16 16.14
C THR A 264 33.53 -1.94 17.25
N LEU A 265 32.49 -1.15 17.00
CA LEU A 265 31.41 -0.87 17.95
C LEU A 265 30.64 -2.13 18.35
N THR A 266 30.38 -3.02 17.39
CA THR A 266 29.65 -4.27 17.64
C THR A 266 30.48 -5.22 18.52
N LYS A 267 31.81 -5.13 18.48
CA LYS A 267 32.74 -5.99 19.23
C LYS A 267 33.24 -5.39 20.53
N SER A 268 33.02 -4.10 20.80
CA SER A 268 33.58 -3.39 21.96
C SER A 268 33.22 -4.05 23.30
N ALA A 269 34.18 -4.10 24.23
CA ALA A 269 33.97 -4.61 25.60
C ALA A 269 33.16 -3.64 26.48
N GLY A 270 33.23 -2.35 26.17
CA GLY A 270 32.68 -1.28 26.98
C GLY A 270 31.30 -0.81 26.53
N GLN A 271 30.73 0.13 27.28
CA GLN A 271 29.53 0.84 26.85
C GLN A 271 29.85 1.76 25.67
N ILE A 272 28.85 1.96 24.81
CA ILE A 272 28.94 2.92 23.70
C ILE A 272 29.08 4.34 24.26
N SER A 273 30.13 5.06 23.84
CA SER A 273 30.41 6.43 24.26
C SER A 273 29.39 7.44 23.67
N PRO A 274 29.32 8.67 24.18
CA PRO A 274 28.47 9.71 23.60
C PRO A 274 28.78 10.00 22.11
N GLU A 275 30.06 10.02 21.73
CA GLU A 275 30.53 10.25 20.37
C GLU A 275 30.15 9.08 19.44
N GLU A 276 30.36 7.86 19.91
CA GLU A 276 29.99 6.63 19.20
C GLU A 276 28.46 6.53 19.00
N LYS A 277 27.69 6.92 20.02
CA LYS A 277 26.23 7.02 19.92
C LYS A 277 25.81 8.08 18.89
N ALA A 278 26.44 9.25 18.90
CA ALA A 278 26.14 10.29 17.92
C ALA A 278 26.42 9.83 16.49
N TYR A 279 27.53 9.10 16.28
CA TYR A 279 27.85 8.46 15.01
C TYR A 279 26.77 7.46 14.57
N LEU A 280 26.33 6.57 15.46
CA LEU A 280 25.28 5.59 15.16
C LEU A 280 23.93 6.24 14.83
N VAL A 281 23.59 7.34 15.51
CA VAL A 281 22.38 8.13 15.21
C VAL A 281 22.47 8.77 13.83
N ASP A 282 23.61 9.34 13.45
CA ASP A 282 23.78 9.90 12.11
C ASP A 282 23.73 8.80 11.02
N LEU A 283 24.35 7.64 11.26
CA LEU A 283 24.27 6.50 10.36
C LEU A 283 22.81 6.09 10.12
N ARG A 284 22.02 5.97 11.20
CA ARG A 284 20.59 5.67 11.09
C ARG A 284 19.85 6.74 10.28
N ARG A 285 20.13 8.03 10.53
CA ARG A 285 19.53 9.13 9.78
C ARG A 285 19.81 9.01 8.27
N GLN A 286 21.03 8.65 7.89
CA GLN A 286 21.38 8.41 6.48
C GLN A 286 20.59 7.22 5.90
N ILE A 287 20.48 6.10 6.64
CA ILE A 287 19.69 4.91 6.24
C ILE A 287 18.22 5.29 6.03
N ASP A 288 17.62 5.98 6.99
CA ASP A 288 16.21 6.36 6.97
C ASP A 288 15.91 7.32 5.80
N LEU A 289 16.79 8.29 5.55
CA LEU A 289 16.64 9.23 4.44
C LEU A 289 16.79 8.55 3.07
N LEU A 290 17.74 7.62 2.93
CA LEU A 290 17.90 6.85 1.69
C LEU A 290 16.69 5.94 1.46
N LEU A 291 16.20 5.28 2.52
CA LEU A 291 15.00 4.46 2.48
C LEU A 291 13.78 5.26 2.02
N GLU A 292 13.57 6.45 2.57
CA GLU A 292 12.47 7.34 2.18
C GLU A 292 12.53 7.68 0.68
N LYS A 293 13.72 8.03 0.17
CA LYS A 293 13.92 8.29 -1.26
C LYS A 293 13.62 7.06 -2.13
N CYS A 294 14.09 5.88 -1.73
CA CYS A 294 13.80 4.63 -2.44
C CYS A 294 12.31 4.29 -2.44
N GLN A 295 11.61 4.53 -1.32
CA GLN A 295 10.17 4.31 -1.22
C GLN A 295 9.37 5.28 -2.10
N LYS A 296 9.77 6.56 -2.17
CA LYS A 296 9.16 7.55 -3.07
C LYS A 296 9.27 7.13 -4.54
N LEU A 297 10.42 6.58 -4.94
CA LEU A 297 10.62 6.02 -6.28
C LEU A 297 9.70 4.82 -6.55
N ARG A 298 9.63 3.86 -5.62
CA ARG A 298 8.79 2.67 -5.76
C ARG A 298 7.30 3.00 -5.90
N PHE A 299 6.82 4.00 -5.16
CA PHE A 299 5.41 4.39 -5.12
C PHE A 299 5.04 5.54 -6.08
N LEU A 300 5.92 5.87 -7.03
CA LEU A 300 5.66 6.90 -8.01
C LEU A 300 4.39 6.58 -8.83
N SER A 301 3.47 7.54 -8.92
CA SER A 301 2.16 7.37 -9.55
C SER A 301 1.79 8.58 -10.42
N PHE A 302 0.90 8.41 -11.40
CA PHE A 302 0.39 9.54 -12.20
C PHE A 302 -0.28 10.62 -11.34
N SER A 303 -0.94 10.25 -10.24
CA SER A 303 -1.47 11.23 -9.27
C SER A 303 -0.40 12.16 -8.71
N SER A 304 0.83 11.67 -8.55
CA SER A 304 1.99 12.47 -8.13
C SER A 304 2.47 13.42 -9.24
N LEU A 305 2.07 13.19 -10.49
CA LEU A 305 2.57 13.84 -11.71
C LEU A 305 1.53 14.80 -12.35
N LYS A 306 0.39 15.04 -11.69
CA LYS A 306 -0.72 15.87 -12.21
C LYS A 306 -0.34 17.34 -12.50
N ASP A 307 0.74 17.84 -11.90
CA ASP A 307 1.24 19.18 -12.18
C ASP A 307 2.40 19.18 -13.18
N ALA A 308 2.04 19.26 -14.47
CA ALA A 308 2.97 19.39 -15.60
C ALA A 308 4.12 20.39 -15.35
N GLY A 309 3.79 21.55 -14.77
CA GLY A 309 4.73 22.64 -14.55
C GLY A 309 5.82 22.34 -13.52
N LYS A 310 5.69 21.26 -12.74
CA LYS A 310 6.67 20.86 -11.70
C LYS A 310 7.24 19.46 -11.94
N LEU A 311 6.96 18.87 -13.09
CA LEU A 311 7.36 17.49 -13.40
C LEU A 311 8.88 17.30 -13.38
N SER A 312 9.63 18.25 -13.94
CA SER A 312 11.10 18.25 -13.92
C SER A 312 11.62 18.30 -12.50
N THR A 313 11.13 19.26 -11.72
CA THR A 313 11.49 19.43 -10.30
C THR A 313 11.20 18.17 -9.49
N LEU A 314 10.05 17.52 -9.71
CA LEU A 314 9.71 16.30 -9.00
C LEU A 314 10.65 15.13 -9.35
N LEU A 315 11.00 14.95 -10.63
CA LEU A 315 11.93 13.91 -11.05
C LEU A 315 13.37 14.19 -10.57
N GLU A 316 13.78 15.47 -10.58
CA GLU A 316 15.05 15.92 -10.00
C GLU A 316 15.11 15.66 -8.48
N ASP A 317 14.01 15.88 -7.76
CA ASP A 317 13.90 15.61 -6.31
C ASP A 317 13.98 14.11 -5.98
N LEU A 318 13.54 13.26 -6.91
CA LEU A 318 13.63 11.81 -6.80
C LEU A 318 15.05 11.27 -7.05
N ARG A 319 15.93 12.06 -7.70
CA ARG A 319 17.34 11.70 -7.88
C ARG A 319 18.00 11.43 -6.53
N ILE A 320 18.74 10.34 -6.46
CA ILE A 320 19.48 9.95 -5.27
C ILE A 320 20.94 10.35 -5.47
N LYS A 321 21.34 11.40 -4.78
CA LYS A 321 22.72 11.90 -4.76
C LYS A 321 23.49 11.19 -3.65
N LEU A 322 24.02 10.01 -3.97
CA LEU A 322 24.65 9.10 -2.99
C LEU A 322 25.91 9.72 -2.35
N GLU A 323 26.51 10.74 -2.97
CA GLU A 323 27.61 11.53 -2.41
C GLU A 323 27.27 12.22 -1.08
N PHE A 324 25.98 12.48 -0.81
CA PHE A 324 25.52 13.02 0.47
C PHE A 324 25.18 11.96 1.53
N PHE A 325 25.45 10.69 1.23
CA PHE A 325 25.29 9.55 2.14
C PHE A 325 26.65 8.89 2.37
N PRO A 326 27.63 9.57 2.98
CA PRO A 326 29.02 9.11 3.06
C PRO A 326 29.16 7.72 3.68
N SER A 327 28.24 7.33 4.58
CA SER A 327 28.27 6.01 5.20
C SER A 327 27.72 4.90 4.31
N LEU A 328 26.86 5.24 3.34
CA LEU A 328 26.17 4.30 2.43
C LEU A 328 26.68 4.37 0.98
N ASN A 329 27.66 5.24 0.69
CA ASN A 329 28.21 5.46 -0.64
C ASN A 329 29.22 4.37 -1.06
N SER A 330 28.78 3.11 -0.96
CA SER A 330 29.53 1.91 -1.33
C SER A 330 29.24 1.49 -2.77
N ASP A 331 30.08 0.61 -3.31
CA ASP A 331 29.88 0.05 -4.66
C ASP A 331 28.59 -0.78 -4.75
N SER A 332 28.21 -1.48 -3.66
CA SER A 332 26.96 -2.24 -3.61
C SER A 332 25.73 -1.33 -3.64
N ALA A 333 25.77 -0.18 -2.98
CA ALA A 333 24.70 0.80 -3.05
C ALA A 333 24.65 1.46 -4.44
N ARG A 334 25.79 1.86 -5.00
CA ARG A 334 25.89 2.44 -6.36
C ARG A 334 25.37 1.51 -7.44
N ALA A 335 25.66 0.21 -7.35
CA ALA A 335 25.17 -0.78 -8.31
C ALA A 335 23.64 -0.80 -8.45
N VAL A 336 22.91 -0.41 -7.39
CA VAL A 336 21.44 -0.29 -7.42
C VAL A 336 21.00 1.14 -7.79
N ILE A 337 21.65 2.16 -7.22
CA ILE A 337 21.23 3.56 -7.34
C ILE A 337 21.59 4.18 -8.70
N ASP A 338 22.75 3.85 -9.28
CA ASP A 338 23.20 4.45 -10.53
C ASP A 338 22.29 4.09 -11.72
N PRO A 339 21.86 2.83 -11.91
CA PRO A 339 20.88 2.49 -12.95
C PRO A 339 19.53 3.20 -12.75
N ILE A 340 19.11 3.43 -11.50
CA ILE A 340 17.89 4.18 -11.18
C ILE A 340 18.03 5.64 -11.60
N ASN A 341 19.13 6.29 -11.22
CA ASN A 341 19.40 7.68 -11.60
C ASN A 341 19.53 7.83 -13.12
N ALA A 342 20.15 6.88 -13.82
CA ALA A 342 20.25 6.89 -15.27
C ALA A 342 18.87 6.84 -15.95
N LYS A 343 17.94 6.04 -15.42
CA LYS A 343 16.55 6.02 -15.90
C LYS A 343 15.80 7.32 -15.63
N ILE A 344 16.07 8.00 -14.51
CA ILE A 344 15.53 9.34 -14.26
C ILE A 344 16.07 10.33 -15.30
N ASP A 345 17.37 10.28 -15.61
CA ASP A 345 18.00 11.15 -16.60
C ASP A 345 17.44 10.91 -18.03
N GLU A 346 17.15 9.65 -18.39
CA GLU A 346 16.48 9.30 -19.65
C GLU A 346 15.09 9.96 -19.74
N VAL A 347 14.29 9.88 -18.69
CA VAL A 347 12.96 10.49 -18.64
C VAL A 347 13.03 12.01 -18.70
N LEU A 348 14.00 12.61 -17.99
CA LEU A 348 14.22 14.05 -17.99
C LEU A 348 14.55 14.56 -19.40
N THR A 349 15.14 13.73 -20.26
CA THR A 349 15.42 14.09 -21.66
C THR A 349 14.14 14.27 -22.47
N ASP A 350 13.12 13.43 -22.25
CA ASP A 350 11.83 13.45 -22.96
C ASP A 350 10.75 14.29 -22.25
N ILE A 351 11.11 14.98 -21.17
CA ILE A 351 10.15 15.63 -20.29
C ILE A 351 9.32 16.72 -20.97
N GLY A 352 9.89 17.41 -21.96
CA GLY A 352 9.18 18.45 -22.71
C GLY A 352 7.97 17.89 -23.46
N SER A 353 8.07 16.66 -23.98
CA SER A 353 6.96 15.98 -24.65
C SER A 353 5.86 15.62 -23.64
N LEU A 354 6.26 15.07 -22.48
CA LEU A 354 5.36 14.72 -21.39
C LEU A 354 4.64 15.95 -20.81
N GLN A 355 5.35 17.05 -20.60
CA GLN A 355 4.77 18.33 -20.18
C GLN A 355 3.79 18.88 -21.22
N GLY A 356 4.09 18.72 -22.51
CA GLY A 356 3.20 19.06 -23.61
C GLY A 356 1.89 18.28 -23.56
N GLU A 357 1.93 16.96 -23.36
CA GLU A 357 0.73 16.12 -23.24
C GLU A 357 -0.11 16.43 -22.01
N VAL A 358 0.52 16.65 -20.84
CA VAL A 358 -0.22 17.09 -19.64
C VAL A 358 -0.81 18.50 -19.84
N GLY A 359 -0.10 19.38 -20.56
CA GLY A 359 -0.61 20.68 -20.98
C GLY A 359 -1.87 20.57 -21.85
N LYS A 360 -1.84 19.71 -22.89
CA LYS A 360 -3.00 19.42 -23.74
C LYS A 360 -4.17 18.87 -22.92
N GLN A 361 -3.91 17.98 -21.98
CA GLN A 361 -4.93 17.45 -21.07
C GLN A 361 -5.58 18.56 -20.23
N LYS A 362 -4.77 19.45 -19.61
CA LYS A 362 -5.28 20.60 -18.85
C LYS A 362 -6.12 21.54 -19.75
N SER A 363 -5.68 21.78 -20.97
CA SER A 363 -6.42 22.58 -21.96
C SER A 363 -7.74 21.92 -22.38
N ALA A 364 -7.78 20.60 -22.58
CA ALA A 364 -8.99 19.85 -22.90
C ALA A 364 -10.02 19.93 -21.76
N ILE A 365 -9.58 19.75 -20.51
CA ILE A 365 -10.43 19.94 -19.32
C ILE A 365 -10.99 21.37 -19.29
N ALA A 366 -10.13 22.39 -19.47
CA ALA A 366 -10.55 23.78 -19.45
C ALA A 366 -11.55 24.12 -20.58
N LYS A 367 -11.33 23.57 -21.78
CA LYS A 367 -12.25 23.72 -22.92
C LYS A 367 -13.59 23.05 -22.63
N SER A 368 -13.58 21.85 -22.06
CA SER A 368 -14.82 21.15 -21.68
C SER A 368 -15.60 21.93 -20.62
N ILE A 369 -14.92 22.48 -19.60
CA ILE A 369 -15.55 23.34 -18.60
C ILE A 369 -16.13 24.61 -19.25
N ARG A 370 -15.42 25.27 -20.16
CA ARG A 370 -15.92 26.46 -20.86
C ARG A 370 -17.13 26.15 -21.73
N ASN A 371 -17.10 25.06 -22.49
CA ASN A 371 -18.20 24.66 -23.37
C ASN A 371 -19.47 24.28 -22.60
N ASN A 372 -19.32 23.81 -21.36
CA ASN A 372 -20.43 23.45 -20.48
C ASN A 372 -20.81 24.57 -19.48
N LYS A 373 -20.11 25.70 -19.47
CA LYS A 373 -20.57 26.92 -18.79
C LYS A 373 -21.59 27.60 -19.69
N VAL A 374 -22.87 27.46 -19.33
CA VAL A 374 -23.98 28.13 -19.99
C VAL A 374 -23.83 29.65 -19.80
N HIS A 375 -24.11 30.41 -20.88
CA HIS A 375 -24.26 31.87 -20.87
C HIS A 375 -25.56 32.31 -20.20
#